data_AF-A0A7W0ZCQ7-F1
#
_entry.id   AF-A0A7W0ZCQ7-F1
#
_cell.length_a   1.000
_cell.length_b   1.000
_cell.length_c   1.000
_cell.angle_alpha   90.00
_cell.angle_beta   90.00
_cell.angle_gamma   90.00
#
_symmetry.space_group_name_H-M   'P 1'
#
loop_
_entity.id
_entity.type
_entity.pdbx_description
1 polymer ?
#
loop_
_entity_poly.entity_id
_entity_poly.type
_entity_poly.pdbx_seq_one_letter_code
_entity_poly.pdbx_strand_id
1 'polypeptide(L)'
;MERARRRQFTVGYKLRILSEADAARTTGEIGALLRREGLYSSHLAAWRRQREEGILNALSPRRRGRPTSSPEQRELARLRRENERLGQRLVAAEAVIEIQKKVSFLLGLVEPSGPSDERS
;
A
#
# COMPACT_ATOMS: atom_id res chain seq x y z
N MET A 1 -5.01 -25.80 -26.34
CA MET A 1 -3.63 -25.70 -25.81
C MET A 1 -3.66 -26.10 -24.34
N GLU A 2 -3.17 -27.31 -24.03
CA GLU A 2 -3.12 -27.84 -22.67
C GLU A 2 -2.01 -27.12 -21.89
N ARG A 3 -2.34 -26.43 -20.80
CA ARG A 3 -1.36 -25.67 -19.99
C ARG A 3 -0.62 -26.62 -19.06
N ALA A 4 0.71 -26.68 -19.18
CA ALA A 4 1.56 -27.46 -18.29
C ALA A 4 1.30 -27.12 -16.80
N ARG A 5 0.86 -28.11 -16.02
CA ARG A 5 0.67 -27.97 -14.57
C ARG A 5 2.04 -27.80 -13.90
N ARG A 6 2.30 -26.61 -13.35
CA ARG A 6 3.50 -26.35 -12.55
C ARG A 6 3.44 -27.14 -11.24
N ARG A 7 4.49 -27.92 -10.95
CA ARG A 7 4.65 -28.66 -9.68
C ARG A 7 4.62 -27.69 -8.50
N GLN A 8 3.78 -27.99 -7.50
CA GLN A 8 3.68 -27.23 -6.26
C GLN A 8 4.48 -27.96 -5.16
N PHE A 9 5.31 -27.23 -4.42
CA PHE A 9 6.12 -27.78 -3.32
C PHE A 9 5.52 -27.37 -1.99
N THR A 10 5.14 -28.35 -1.16
CA THR A 10 4.64 -28.09 0.19
C THR A 10 5.76 -27.52 1.07
N VAL A 11 5.39 -26.77 2.12
CA VAL A 11 6.36 -26.20 3.06
C VAL A 11 7.19 -27.30 3.74
N GLY A 12 6.53 -28.38 4.20
CA GLY A 12 7.22 -29.52 4.81
C GLY A 12 8.23 -30.18 3.87
N TYR A 13 7.91 -30.29 2.57
CA TYR A 13 8.84 -30.79 1.57
C TYR A 13 10.08 -29.89 1.45
N LYS A 14 9.88 -28.57 1.31
CA LYS A 14 10.98 -27.61 1.22
C LYS A 14 11.90 -27.67 2.44
N LEU A 15 11.33 -27.74 3.65
CA LEU A 15 12.10 -27.81 4.89
C LEU A 15 12.93 -29.10 5.00
N ARG A 16 12.36 -30.25 4.62
CA ARG A 16 13.10 -31.52 4.55
C ARG A 16 14.32 -31.41 3.64
N ILE A 17 14.12 -30.90 2.41
CA ILE A 17 15.22 -30.73 1.46
C ILE A 17 16.29 -29.76 1.97
N LEU A 18 15.89 -28.65 2.60
CA LEU A 18 16.84 -27.72 3.21
C LEU A 18 17.64 -28.39 4.33
N SER A 19 17.01 -29.20 5.17
CA SER A 19 17.69 -29.93 6.25
C SER A 19 18.68 -30.96 5.71
N GLU A 20 18.30 -31.72 4.67
CA GLU A 20 19.21 -32.69 4.03
C GLU A 20 20.37 -31.97 3.33
N ALA A 21 20.11 -30.83 2.68
CA ALA A 21 21.13 -30.03 2.03
C ALA A 21 22.08 -29.34 3.03
N ASP A 22 21.62 -29.04 4.25
CA ASP A 22 22.45 -28.48 5.32
C ASP A 22 23.28 -29.56 6.04
N ALA A 23 22.80 -30.82 6.05
CA ALA A 23 23.54 -31.97 6.59
C ALA A 23 24.62 -32.51 5.63
N ALA A 24 24.52 -32.19 4.33
CA ALA A 24 25.50 -32.56 3.33
C ALA A 24 26.85 -31.86 3.60
N ARG A 25 27.93 -32.63 3.64
CA ARG A 25 29.29 -32.15 3.96
C ARG A 25 30.07 -31.78 2.70
N THR A 26 29.63 -32.28 1.55
CA THR A 26 30.28 -32.03 0.25
C THR A 26 29.29 -31.53 -0.79
N THR A 27 29.79 -30.76 -1.76
CA THR A 27 28.99 -30.31 -2.92
C THR A 27 28.45 -31.49 -3.74
N GLY A 28 29.16 -32.62 -3.76
CA GLY A 28 28.74 -33.84 -4.44
C GLY A 28 27.46 -34.46 -3.86
N GLU A 29 27.32 -34.46 -2.54
CA GLU A 29 26.13 -34.94 -1.84
C GLU A 29 24.91 -34.04 -2.12
N ILE A 30 25.10 -32.71 -2.13
CA ILE A 30 24.04 -31.78 -2.52
C ILE A 30 23.61 -32.03 -3.97
N GLY A 31 24.57 -32.22 -4.88
CA GLY A 31 24.26 -32.54 -6.28
C GLY A 31 23.50 -33.87 -6.43
N ALA A 32 23.85 -34.89 -5.65
CA ALA A 32 23.15 -36.17 -5.64
C ALA A 32 21.71 -36.05 -5.10
N LEU A 33 21.51 -35.30 -4.02
CA LEU A 33 20.20 -34.98 -3.46
C LEU A 33 19.31 -34.29 -4.50
N LEU A 34 19.83 -33.26 -5.17
CA LEU A 34 19.10 -32.49 -6.17
C LEU A 34 18.65 -33.38 -7.36
N ARG A 35 19.53 -34.26 -7.84
CA ARG A 35 19.17 -35.22 -8.90
C ARG A 35 18.10 -36.22 -8.45
N ARG A 36 18.21 -36.75 -7.24
CA ARG A 36 17.22 -37.69 -6.66
C ARG A 36 15.83 -37.08 -6.56
N GLU A 37 15.76 -35.79 -6.23
CA GLU A 37 14.50 -35.08 -5.99
C GLU A 37 13.96 -34.35 -7.24
N GLY A 38 14.72 -34.37 -8.35
CA GLY A 38 14.40 -33.65 -9.58
C GLY A 38 14.41 -32.12 -9.40
N LEU A 39 15.31 -31.62 -8.57
CA LEU A 39 15.42 -30.21 -8.21
C LEU A 39 16.64 -29.56 -8.86
N TYR A 40 16.48 -28.30 -9.24
CA TYR A 40 17.59 -27.47 -9.67
C TYR A 40 18.19 -26.70 -8.49
N SER A 41 19.47 -26.35 -8.57
CA SER A 41 20.17 -25.53 -7.58
C SER A 41 19.45 -24.20 -7.30
N SER A 42 18.77 -23.63 -8.30
CA SER A 42 17.93 -22.44 -8.19
C SER A 42 16.78 -22.59 -7.19
N HIS A 43 16.19 -23.78 -7.07
CA HIS A 43 15.15 -24.06 -6.08
C HIS A 43 15.73 -24.00 -4.68
N LEU A 44 16.89 -24.62 -4.48
CA LEU A 44 17.57 -24.64 -3.18
C LEU A 44 17.98 -23.22 -2.76
N ALA A 45 18.55 -22.43 -3.67
CA ALA A 45 18.91 -21.04 -3.41
C ALA A 45 17.69 -20.15 -3.13
N ALA A 46 16.57 -20.37 -3.83
CA ALA A 46 15.33 -19.66 -3.55
C ALA A 46 14.75 -20.04 -2.18
N TRP A 47 14.78 -21.32 -1.81
CA TRP A 47 14.25 -21.77 -0.52
C TRP A 47 15.11 -21.37 0.67
N ARG A 48 16.44 -21.29 0.51
CA ARG A 48 17.34 -20.73 1.52
C ARG A 48 17.01 -19.27 1.82
N ARG A 49 16.85 -18.45 0.78
CA ARG A 49 16.39 -17.05 0.91
C ARG A 49 15.02 -16.95 1.57
N GLN A 50 14.04 -17.76 1.15
CA GLN A 50 12.72 -17.82 1.79
C GLN A 50 12.79 -18.19 3.27
N ARG A 51 13.72 -19.08 3.66
CA ARG A 51 13.96 -19.42 5.07
C ARG A 51 14.54 -18.24 5.84
N GLU A 52 15.56 -17.57 5.29
CA GLU A 52 16.18 -16.40 5.89
C GLU A 52 15.18 -15.25 6.04
N GLU A 53 14.44 -14.91 4.99
CA GLU A 53 13.36 -13.92 5.03
C GLU A 53 12.27 -14.32 6.04
N GLY A 54 11.91 -15.61 6.10
CA GLY A 54 10.95 -16.12 7.08
C GLY A 54 11.43 -15.97 8.52
N ILE A 55 12.73 -16.22 8.77
CA ILE A 55 13.38 -16.00 10.06
C ILE A 55 13.44 -14.50 10.38
N LEU A 56 13.87 -13.66 9.44
CA LEU A 56 13.91 -12.21 9.61
C LEU A 56 12.51 -11.63 9.89
N ASN A 57 11.48 -12.12 9.20
CA ASN A 57 10.09 -11.72 9.43
C ASN A 57 9.52 -12.26 10.76
N ALA A 58 10.00 -13.42 11.24
CA ALA A 58 9.65 -13.96 12.54
C ALA A 58 10.33 -13.22 13.70
N LEU A 59 11.57 -12.75 13.49
CA LEU A 59 12.36 -11.97 14.45
C LEU A 59 11.97 -10.49 14.45
N SER A 60 11.48 -9.95 13.33
CA SER A 60 10.91 -8.61 13.28
C SER A 60 9.64 -8.54 14.15
N PRO A 61 9.35 -7.40 14.83
CA PRO A 61 8.13 -7.26 15.61
C PRO A 61 6.91 -7.49 14.72
N ARG A 62 6.34 -8.71 14.78
CA ARG A 62 5.20 -9.08 13.95
C ARG A 62 3.98 -8.34 14.48
N ARG A 63 3.53 -7.30 13.77
CA ARG A 63 2.25 -6.63 14.08
C ARG A 63 1.13 -7.68 14.00
N ARG A 64 0.73 -8.19 15.16
CA ARG A 64 -0.43 -9.08 15.31
C ARG A 64 -1.69 -8.25 15.09
N GLY A 65 -2.50 -8.59 14.09
CA GLY A 65 -3.82 -8.02 13.85
C GLY A 65 -4.01 -7.35 12.48
N ARG A 66 -5.26 -7.00 12.16
CA ARG A 66 -5.64 -6.18 11.01
C ARG A 66 -4.78 -4.90 11.02
N PRO A 67 -4.19 -4.47 9.89
CA PRO A 67 -3.36 -3.27 9.87
C PRO A 67 -4.20 -2.09 10.37
N THR A 68 -3.91 -1.64 11.59
CA THR A 68 -4.50 -0.43 12.15
C THR A 68 -4.03 0.72 11.29
N SER A 69 -4.95 1.49 10.71
CA SER A 69 -4.61 2.69 9.94
C SER A 69 -3.58 3.51 10.69
N SER A 70 -2.49 3.85 9.99
CA SER A 70 -1.38 4.59 10.59
C SER A 70 -1.90 5.90 11.20
N PRO A 71 -1.21 6.47 12.21
CA PRO A 71 -1.57 7.78 12.75
C PRO A 71 -1.75 8.84 11.65
N GLU A 72 -0.88 8.79 10.63
CA GLU A 72 -0.95 9.63 9.43
C GLU A 72 -2.25 9.42 8.61
N GLN A 73 -2.69 8.17 8.42
CA GLN A 73 -3.94 7.88 7.71
C GLN A 73 -5.17 8.38 8.47
N ARG A 74 -5.13 8.35 9.81
CA ARG A 74 -6.21 8.91 10.64
C ARG A 74 -6.24 10.43 10.58
N GLU A 75 -5.08 11.07 10.63
CA GLU A 75 -4.98 12.52 10.53
C GLU A 75 -5.42 13.01 9.14
N LEU A 76 -5.00 12.31 8.07
CA LEU A 76 -5.42 12.63 6.71
C LEU A 76 -6.94 12.49 6.52
N ALA A 77 -7.56 11.48 7.14
CA ALA A 77 -9.02 11.33 7.12
C ALA A 77 -9.73 12.45 7.91
N ARG A 78 -9.15 12.89 9.03
CA ARG A 78 -9.67 14.01 9.82
C ARG A 78 -9.60 15.32 9.03
N LEU A 79 -8.43 15.63 8.47
CA LEU A 79 -8.18 16.84 7.69
C LEU A 79 -9.10 16.91 6.46
N ARG A 80 -9.34 15.79 5.78
CA ARG A 80 -10.28 15.75 4.64
C ARG A 80 -11.70 16.14 5.04
N ARG A 81 -12.21 15.61 6.15
CA ARG A 81 -13.56 15.95 6.64
C ARG A 81 -13.65 17.41 7.05
N GLU A 82 -12.60 17.93 7.68
CA GLU A 82 -12.57 19.33 8.09
C GLU A 82 -12.52 20.26 6.88
N ASN A 83 -11.73 19.92 5.86
CA ASN A 83 -11.67 20.68 4.62
C ASN A 83 -13.03 20.70 3.90
N GLU A 84 -13.72 19.57 3.81
CA GLU A 84 -15.06 19.49 3.22
C GLU A 84 -16.07 20.34 4.00
N ARG A 85 -16.06 20.27 5.34
CA ARG A 85 -16.93 21.09 6.18
C ARG A 85 -16.66 22.59 6.00
N LEU A 86 -15.39 22.98 5.94
CA LEU A 86 -15.00 24.37 5.70
C LEU A 86 -15.40 24.83 4.30
N GLY A 87 -15.25 23.99 3.28
CA GLY A 87 -15.71 24.27 1.91
C GLY A 87 -17.21 24.53 1.85
N GLN A 88 -18.03 23.70 2.51
CA GLN A 88 -19.48 23.92 2.57
C GLN A 88 -19.85 25.24 3.27
N ARG A 89 -19.15 25.61 4.35
CA ARG A 89 -19.35 26.89 5.03
C ARG A 89 -18.95 28.08 4.16
N LEU A 90 -17.91 27.93 3.35
CA LEU A 90 -17.44 28.95 2.43
C LEU A 90 -18.48 29.20 1.33
N VAL A 91 -19.00 28.14 0.71
CA VAL A 91 -20.09 28.24 -0.28
C VAL A 91 -21.31 28.94 0.30
N ALA A 92 -21.71 28.60 1.54
CA ALA A 92 -22.83 29.26 2.20
C ALA A 92 -22.56 30.75 2.47
N ALA A 93 -21.34 31.11 2.88
CA ALA A 93 -20.95 32.50 3.10
C ALA A 93 -20.92 33.31 1.79
N GLU A 94 -20.39 32.72 0.72
CA GLU A 94 -20.38 33.33 -0.62
C GLU A 94 -21.80 33.59 -1.13
N ALA A 95 -22.73 32.65 -0.93
CA ALA A 95 -24.13 32.84 -1.30
C ALA A 95 -24.79 33.99 -0.52
N VAL A 96 -24.51 34.12 0.79
CA VAL A 96 -25.00 35.24 1.60
C VAL A 96 -24.45 36.57 1.08
N ILE A 97 -23.15 36.64 0.78
CA ILE A 97 -22.51 37.83 0.21
C ILE A 97 -23.14 38.18 -1.14
N GLU A 98 -23.41 37.20 -1.99
CA GLU A 98 -24.05 37.43 -3.29
C GLU A 98 -25.48 37.99 -3.14
N ILE A 99 -26.27 37.43 -2.22
CA ILE A 99 -27.61 37.93 -1.92
C ILE A 99 -27.54 39.36 -1.39
N GLN A 100 -26.63 39.65 -0.45
CA GLN A 100 -26.42 41.00 0.08
C GLN A 100 -26.08 41.99 -1.04
N LYS A 101 -25.15 41.65 -1.93
CA LYS A 101 -24.79 42.48 -3.09
C LYS A 101 -26.01 42.75 -3.99
N LYS A 102 -26.80 41.72 -4.31
CA LYS A 102 -28.03 41.85 -5.12
C LYS A 102 -29.08 42.75 -4.45
N VAL A 103 -29.29 42.59 -3.14
CA VAL A 103 -30.24 43.41 -2.38
C VAL A 103 -29.77 44.87 -2.33
N SER A 104 -28.50 45.13 -2.04
CA SER A 104 -27.93 46.49 -2.04
C SER A 104 -28.03 47.16 -3.40
N PHE A 105 -27.83 46.39 -4.49
CA PHE A 105 -28.02 46.87 -5.86
C PHE A 105 -29.49 47.25 -6.14
N LEU A 106 -30.45 46.38 -5.80
CA LEU A 106 -31.88 46.64 -6.00
C LEU A 106 -32.39 47.83 -5.19
N LEU A 107 -31.84 48.06 -4.01
CA LEU A 107 -32.19 49.20 -3.14
C LEU A 107 -31.46 50.49 -3.50
N GLY A 108 -30.61 50.49 -4.54
CA GLY A 108 -29.85 51.68 -4.96
C GLY A 108 -28.80 52.13 -3.95
N LEU A 109 -28.42 51.25 -3.02
CA LEU A 109 -27.42 51.54 -1.97
C LEU A 109 -25.98 51.39 -2.50
N VAL A 110 -25.81 50.75 -3.66
CA VAL A 110 -24.53 50.51 -4.35
C VAL A 110 -24.75 50.64 -5.85
N GLU A 111 -23.96 51.48 -6.53
CA GLU A 111 -23.93 51.56 -8.00
C GLU A 111 -23.23 50.33 -8.62
N PRO A 112 -23.56 49.92 -9.85
CA PRO A 112 -22.89 48.81 -10.51
C PRO A 112 -21.41 49.16 -10.71
N SER A 113 -20.54 48.67 -9.84
CA SER A 113 -19.12 48.58 -10.15
C SER A 113 -18.99 47.56 -11.28
N GLY A 114 -18.83 48.06 -12.52
CA GLY A 114 -18.49 47.24 -13.69
C GLY A 114 -17.24 46.40 -13.44
N PRO A 115 -16.99 45.37 -14.26
CA PRO A 115 -15.86 44.47 -14.05
C PRO A 115 -14.57 45.27 -14.14
N SER A 116 -13.91 45.49 -13.00
CA SER A 116 -12.51 45.88 -12.97
C SER A 116 -11.69 44.68 -13.43
N ASP A 117 -11.58 44.56 -14.74
CA ASP A 117 -10.48 43.90 -15.40
C ASP A 117 -9.22 44.70 -15.07
N GLU A 118 -8.46 44.28 -14.06
CA GLU A 118 -7.07 44.70 -13.90
C GLU A 118 -6.21 43.47 -13.60
N ARG A 119 -5.67 42.95 -14.70
CA ARG A 119 -4.33 42.36 -14.77
C ARG A 119 -3.34 43.17 -13.92
N SER A 120 -2.66 42.52 -12.98
CA SER A 120 -1.21 42.62 -12.72
C SER A 120 -0.81 41.58 -11.68
#